data_AF-F8PNY3-F1
#
_entry.id   AF-F8PNY3-F1
#
_cell.length_a   1.000
_cell.length_b   1.000
_cell.length_c   1.000
_cell.angle_alpha   90.00
_cell.angle_beta   90.00
_cell.angle_gamma   90.00
#
_symmetry.space_group_name_H-M   'P 1'
#
loop_
_entity.id
_entity.type
_entity.pdbx_description
1 polymer ?
#
loop_
_entity_poly.entity_id
_entity_poly.type
_entity_poly.pdbx_seq_one_letter_code
_entity_poly.pdbx_strand_id
1 'polypeptide(L)'
;MNGTSKGAVNGVSAISVSGFALRHIKQEAYLLSLRKGDPEMHLLQDDPTTVSGRSRDHELKTAPIFTRDAYVAAGYREHTTQYGVMGKTLSIYSKANRYTPADARLYINTNAPFSAVVCGVQGSGKSHTVSILLENMFISNFRQIGSLQRPLAGLVLHFGEGGPGVHPPPVHVYVSRSSLNTMKTVYAPLGNRVRVEPLLFTEEELDAQAFLSMMAVGSSESAPLYIQVVLSILRDLGENFSYNEFMVRLDDKKQSFNPAQLAGLEQRMALLNSFVDRTQPSERRFVAGQLTIIDLSDPFIDPASACGLFEIITRLFVRAEVGTGKVLVVDEAHKYLSSSKGASGLTNSLLTLTREQRHLAMRVIISTQGKRTLSRPY
;
A
#
# COMPACT_ATOMS: atom_id res chain seq x y z
N MET A 1 -15.28 40.07 -29.12
CA MET A 1 -15.52 38.73 -29.70
C MET A 1 -14.26 37.89 -29.52
N ASN A 2 -14.44 36.77 -28.79
CA ASN A 2 -13.64 35.55 -28.73
C ASN A 2 -12.11 35.62 -28.55
N GLY A 3 -11.69 35.62 -27.27
CA GLY A 3 -10.44 35.00 -26.85
C GLY A 3 -10.74 33.70 -26.09
N THR A 4 -10.81 32.58 -26.79
CA THR A 4 -10.89 31.25 -26.16
C THR A 4 -9.51 30.84 -25.66
N SER A 5 -9.28 30.94 -24.35
CA SER A 5 -8.15 30.30 -23.67
C SER A 5 -8.40 28.79 -23.58
N LYS A 6 -7.71 28.02 -24.41
CA LYS A 6 -7.58 26.57 -24.22
C LYS A 6 -6.69 26.33 -22.99
N GLY A 7 -7.31 26.14 -21.83
CA GLY A 7 -6.65 25.54 -20.67
C GLY A 7 -6.49 24.04 -20.89
N ALA A 8 -5.40 23.62 -21.54
CA ALA A 8 -4.99 22.22 -21.57
C ALA A 8 -4.29 21.89 -20.25
N VAL A 9 -5.01 21.26 -19.32
CA VAL A 9 -4.45 20.67 -18.09
C VAL A 9 -3.66 19.42 -18.48
N ASN A 10 -2.40 19.58 -18.87
CA ASN A 10 -1.46 18.48 -19.03
C ASN A 10 -0.67 18.29 -17.72
N GLY A 11 -1.33 17.72 -16.70
CA GLY A 11 -0.64 17.16 -15.54
C GLY A 11 -0.19 15.74 -15.85
N VAL A 12 1.06 15.55 -16.25
CA VAL A 12 1.61 14.20 -16.45
C VAL A 12 2.06 13.65 -15.10
N SER A 13 1.29 12.73 -14.52
CA SER A 13 1.77 11.85 -13.46
C SER A 13 2.43 10.62 -14.09
N ALA A 14 3.60 10.24 -13.60
CA ALA A 14 4.27 9.01 -14.02
C ALA A 14 3.84 7.88 -13.10
N ILE A 15 3.40 6.77 -13.70
CA ILE A 15 3.03 5.55 -12.98
C ILE A 15 3.99 4.46 -13.41
N SER A 16 4.71 3.89 -12.44
CA SER A 16 5.52 2.71 -12.66
C SER A 16 4.84 1.52 -12.00
N VAL A 17 4.56 0.47 -12.75
CA VAL A 17 4.00 -0.80 -12.26
C VAL A 17 4.93 -1.94 -12.68
N SER A 18 5.14 -2.94 -11.81
CA SER A 18 5.94 -4.11 -12.16
C SER A 18 5.11 -5.14 -12.94
N GLY A 19 5.67 -5.68 -14.04
CA GLY A 19 5.00 -6.64 -14.93
C GLY A 19 4.15 -5.95 -15.99
N PHE A 20 4.63 -5.91 -17.24
CA PHE A 20 3.89 -5.39 -18.39
C PHE A 20 3.82 -6.46 -19.48
N ALA A 21 2.63 -6.73 -20.01
CA ALA A 21 2.47 -7.55 -21.21
C ALA A 21 2.48 -6.66 -22.46
N LEU A 22 3.61 -6.63 -23.18
CA LEU A 22 3.77 -5.94 -24.47
C LEU A 22 4.16 -6.97 -25.54
N ARG A 23 3.41 -7.06 -26.65
CA ARG A 23 3.71 -8.00 -27.74
C ARG A 23 4.86 -7.50 -28.64
N HIS A 24 5.81 -8.39 -28.93
CA HIS A 24 6.55 -8.46 -30.19
C HIS A 24 6.73 -9.94 -30.56
N ILE A 25 6.14 -10.37 -31.68
CA ILE A 25 6.16 -11.75 -32.18
C ILE A 25 7.20 -11.78 -33.32
N LYS A 26 8.35 -12.45 -33.13
CA LYS A 26 9.23 -13.02 -34.20
C LYS A 26 10.63 -13.40 -33.64
N GLN A 27 10.80 -14.51 -32.91
CA GLN A 27 12.13 -15.17 -32.82
C GLN A 27 12.23 -16.61 -32.27
N GLU A 28 11.13 -17.29 -31.91
CA GLU A 28 11.23 -18.59 -31.20
C GLU A 28 11.30 -19.85 -32.09
N ALA A 29 11.04 -19.74 -33.39
CA ALA A 29 10.95 -20.92 -34.26
C ALA A 29 12.30 -21.65 -34.50
N TYR A 30 13.43 -21.01 -34.20
CA TYR A 30 14.77 -21.55 -34.49
C TYR A 30 15.36 -22.41 -33.35
N LEU A 31 14.95 -22.19 -32.10
CA LEU A 31 15.52 -22.89 -30.93
C LEU A 31 14.83 -24.23 -30.61
N LEU A 32 13.63 -24.45 -31.15
CA LEU A 32 12.80 -25.64 -30.90
C LEU A 32 13.28 -26.89 -31.65
N SER A 33 14.20 -26.78 -32.61
CA SER A 33 14.68 -27.93 -33.40
C SER A 33 15.80 -28.74 -32.72
N LEU A 34 16.36 -28.27 -31.60
CA LEU A 34 17.59 -28.83 -31.00
C LEU A 34 17.39 -29.69 -29.74
N ARG A 35 16.16 -29.95 -29.29
CA ARG A 35 15.90 -30.58 -27.97
C ARG A 35 14.78 -31.63 -27.96
N LYS A 36 14.87 -32.67 -28.80
CA LYS A 36 14.01 -33.85 -28.68
C LYS A 36 14.86 -35.08 -28.34
N GLY A 37 14.65 -35.68 -27.16
CA GLY A 37 15.17 -37.01 -26.83
C GLY A 37 15.68 -37.25 -25.40
N ASP A 38 15.63 -36.28 -24.49
CA ASP A 38 16.18 -36.45 -23.14
C ASP A 38 15.18 -37.13 -22.18
N PRO A 39 15.50 -38.31 -21.60
CA PRO A 39 14.63 -39.01 -20.66
C PRO A 39 14.31 -38.24 -19.37
N GLU A 40 15.13 -37.25 -18.98
CA GLU A 40 14.85 -36.37 -17.82
C GLU A 40 13.60 -35.49 -18.05
N MET A 41 13.20 -35.27 -19.30
CA MET A 41 12.02 -34.48 -19.68
C MET A 41 10.67 -35.20 -19.41
N HIS A 42 10.66 -36.47 -19.03
CA HIS A 42 9.42 -37.16 -18.65
C HIS A 42 8.92 -36.79 -17.24
N LEU A 43 9.80 -36.28 -16.38
CA LEU A 43 9.46 -35.80 -15.04
C LEU A 43 8.86 -34.39 -15.06
N LEU A 44 9.27 -33.58 -16.05
CA LEU A 44 8.75 -32.27 -16.35
C LEU A 44 7.57 -32.46 -17.31
N GLN A 45 6.32 -32.37 -16.84
CA GLN A 45 5.11 -32.45 -17.69
C GLN A 45 4.96 -31.25 -18.65
N ASP A 46 6.06 -30.79 -19.23
CA ASP A 46 6.15 -29.70 -20.17
C ASP A 46 6.26 -30.29 -21.58
N ASP A 47 5.11 -30.68 -22.13
CA ASP A 47 5.01 -30.94 -23.56
C ASP A 47 5.26 -29.60 -24.30
N PRO A 48 6.34 -29.45 -25.08
CA PRO A 48 6.73 -28.16 -25.67
C PRO A 48 5.68 -27.59 -26.63
N THR A 49 4.68 -28.39 -27.03
CA THR A 49 3.53 -27.93 -27.81
C THR A 49 2.45 -27.23 -26.97
N THR A 50 2.40 -27.46 -25.66
CA THR A 50 1.41 -26.88 -24.73
C THR A 50 1.93 -25.68 -23.92
N VAL A 51 3.25 -25.58 -23.72
CA VAL A 51 3.88 -24.53 -22.89
C VAL A 51 3.80 -23.14 -23.53
N SER A 52 3.84 -23.05 -24.87
CA SER A 52 3.68 -21.79 -25.62
C SER A 52 2.32 -21.11 -25.38
N GLY A 53 1.27 -21.87 -25.06
CA GLY A 53 -0.07 -21.35 -24.76
C GLY A 53 -0.31 -21.07 -23.29
N ARG A 54 -0.01 -22.04 -22.40
CA ARG A 54 -0.37 -21.95 -20.97
C ARG A 54 0.39 -20.88 -20.20
N SER A 55 1.69 -20.72 -20.46
CA SER A 55 2.51 -19.69 -19.80
C SER A 55 2.08 -18.29 -20.24
N ARG A 56 1.80 -18.11 -21.55
CA ARG A 56 1.32 -16.84 -22.12
C ARG A 56 -0.07 -16.45 -21.63
N ASP A 57 -0.97 -17.42 -21.47
CA ASP A 57 -2.29 -17.19 -20.89
C ASP A 57 -2.20 -16.75 -19.42
N HIS A 58 -1.28 -17.34 -18.65
CA HIS A 58 -1.07 -16.96 -17.26
C HIS A 58 -0.45 -15.56 -17.11
N GLU A 59 0.51 -15.19 -17.96
CA GLU A 59 1.08 -13.84 -18.01
C GLU A 59 0.01 -12.80 -18.33
N LEU A 60 -0.84 -13.07 -19.31
CA LEU A 60 -1.93 -12.16 -19.66
C LEU A 60 -3.00 -12.05 -18.57
N LYS A 61 -3.26 -13.13 -17.81
CA LYS A 61 -4.20 -13.15 -16.68
C LYS A 61 -3.68 -12.44 -15.44
N THR A 62 -2.37 -12.31 -15.30
CA THR A 62 -1.72 -11.73 -14.11
C THR A 62 -1.10 -10.36 -14.37
N ALA A 63 -1.09 -9.89 -15.61
CA ALA A 63 -0.64 -8.55 -15.98
C ALA A 63 -1.45 -7.46 -15.24
N PRO A 64 -0.81 -6.63 -14.40
CA PRO A 64 -1.50 -5.55 -13.69
C PRO A 64 -2.09 -4.49 -14.62
N ILE A 65 -1.42 -4.17 -15.72
CA ILE A 65 -1.90 -3.21 -16.73
C ILE A 65 -1.96 -3.92 -18.08
N PHE A 66 -3.05 -3.73 -18.82
CA PHE A 66 -3.23 -4.31 -20.14
C PHE A 66 -4.06 -3.41 -21.07
N THR A 67 -3.80 -3.53 -22.38
CA THR A 67 -4.51 -2.79 -23.44
C THR A 67 -5.79 -3.52 -23.85
N ARG A 68 -6.64 -2.88 -24.67
CA ARG A 68 -7.82 -3.54 -25.24
C ARG A 68 -7.48 -4.81 -26.04
N ASP A 69 -6.41 -4.79 -26.83
CA ASP A 69 -6.05 -5.95 -27.64
C ASP A 69 -5.67 -7.15 -26.74
N ALA A 70 -4.98 -6.88 -25.64
CA ALA A 70 -4.66 -7.89 -24.63
C ALA A 70 -5.92 -8.39 -23.89
N TYR A 71 -6.86 -7.50 -23.58
CA TYR A 71 -8.16 -7.86 -23.00
C TYR A 71 -8.92 -8.87 -23.88
N VAL A 72 -8.99 -8.60 -25.19
CA VAL A 72 -9.67 -9.48 -26.15
C VAL A 72 -8.90 -10.79 -26.30
N ALA A 73 -7.58 -10.73 -26.49
CA ALA A 73 -6.75 -11.91 -26.71
C ALA A 73 -6.75 -12.88 -25.52
N ALA A 74 -6.85 -12.38 -24.29
CA ALA A 74 -6.87 -13.20 -23.08
C ALA A 74 -8.28 -13.62 -22.64
N GLY A 75 -9.31 -13.31 -23.43
CA GLY A 75 -10.69 -13.74 -23.15
C GLY A 75 -11.25 -13.17 -21.85
N TYR A 76 -10.85 -11.96 -21.44
CA TYR A 76 -11.28 -11.35 -20.16
C TYR A 76 -12.81 -11.19 -20.03
N ARG A 77 -13.55 -11.19 -21.15
CA ARG A 77 -15.01 -11.13 -21.16
C ARG A 77 -15.66 -12.44 -20.70
N GLU A 78 -15.00 -13.57 -20.97
CA GLU A 78 -15.50 -14.92 -20.70
C GLU A 78 -15.01 -15.44 -19.33
N HIS A 79 -13.89 -14.90 -18.84
CA HIS A 79 -13.35 -15.20 -17.53
C HIS A 79 -13.97 -14.29 -16.45
N THR A 80 -14.02 -14.77 -15.21
CA THR A 80 -14.46 -13.99 -14.03
C THR A 80 -13.40 -12.98 -13.56
N THR A 81 -12.70 -12.34 -14.49
CA THR A 81 -11.63 -11.40 -14.18
C THR A 81 -12.20 -10.02 -13.89
N GLN A 82 -11.78 -9.43 -12.78
CA GLN A 82 -12.17 -8.10 -12.35
C GLN A 82 -11.15 -7.09 -12.83
N TYR A 83 -11.62 -6.06 -13.51
CA TYR A 83 -10.77 -5.05 -14.11
C TYR A 83 -11.46 -3.70 -14.08
N GLY A 84 -10.62 -2.67 -14.17
CA GLY A 84 -11.03 -1.28 -14.20
C GLY A 84 -10.50 -0.55 -15.42
N VAL A 85 -11.20 0.46 -15.90
CA VAL A 85 -10.71 1.39 -16.91
C VAL A 85 -9.83 2.41 -16.20
N MET A 86 -8.57 2.47 -16.62
CA MET A 86 -7.58 3.35 -16.00
C MET A 86 -7.38 4.63 -16.82
N GLY A 87 -7.55 4.56 -18.14
CA GLY A 87 -7.37 5.70 -19.01
C GLY A 87 -7.25 5.32 -20.48
N LYS A 88 -6.50 6.12 -21.24
CA LYS A 88 -6.26 5.93 -22.67
C LYS A 88 -4.77 5.86 -22.98
N THR A 89 -4.37 4.89 -23.80
CA THR A 89 -3.05 4.78 -24.40
C THR A 89 -2.95 5.73 -25.60
N LEU A 90 -2.05 6.71 -25.53
CA LEU A 90 -1.79 7.64 -26.64
C LEU A 90 -0.88 7.01 -27.70
N SER A 91 0.18 6.35 -27.24
CA SER A 91 1.14 5.63 -28.06
C SER A 91 1.98 4.70 -27.19
N ILE A 92 2.50 3.64 -27.80
CA ILE A 92 3.40 2.65 -27.21
C ILE A 92 4.71 2.74 -27.99
N TYR A 93 5.82 2.90 -27.29
CA TYR A 93 7.16 2.98 -27.87
C TYR A 93 7.94 1.71 -27.53
N SER A 94 8.49 1.05 -28.55
CA SER A 94 9.55 0.06 -28.40
C SER A 94 10.83 0.58 -29.08
N LYS A 95 11.99 -0.06 -28.84
CA LYS A 95 13.30 0.40 -29.35
C LYS A 95 13.31 0.75 -30.85
N ALA A 96 12.45 0.13 -31.66
CA ALA A 96 12.40 0.34 -33.11
C ALA A 96 11.04 0.86 -33.64
N ASN A 97 9.98 0.90 -32.84
CA ASN A 97 8.63 1.12 -33.35
C ASN A 97 7.77 1.99 -32.42
N ARG A 98 6.90 2.81 -33.02
CA ARG A 98 5.81 3.49 -32.36
C ARG A 98 4.50 2.86 -32.82
N TYR A 99 3.69 2.39 -31.88
CA TYR A 99 2.37 1.82 -32.13
C TYR A 99 1.30 2.65 -31.43
N THR A 100 0.22 3.00 -32.13
CA THR A 100 -0.96 3.63 -31.54
C THR A 100 -2.11 2.63 -31.63
N PRO A 101 -2.66 2.19 -30.48
CA PRO A 101 -3.78 1.26 -30.48
C PRO A 101 -5.01 1.88 -31.17
N ALA A 102 -5.73 1.09 -31.96
CA ALA A 102 -6.99 1.52 -32.57
C ALA A 102 -8.06 1.77 -31.49
N ASP A 103 -8.14 0.88 -30.49
CA ASP A 103 -8.88 1.11 -29.26
C ASP A 103 -7.91 1.52 -28.15
N ALA A 104 -7.94 2.81 -27.81
CA ALA A 104 -7.01 3.40 -26.85
C ALA A 104 -7.28 2.97 -25.40
N ARG A 105 -8.33 2.20 -25.07
CA ARG A 105 -8.64 1.89 -23.67
C ARG A 105 -7.52 1.12 -22.98
N LEU A 106 -7.11 1.65 -21.83
CA LEU A 106 -6.14 1.05 -20.92
C LEU A 106 -6.85 0.58 -19.64
N TYR A 107 -6.53 -0.62 -19.21
CA TYR A 107 -7.18 -1.27 -18.07
C TYR A 107 -6.18 -1.58 -16.96
N ILE A 108 -6.70 -1.65 -15.73
CA ILE A 108 -6.03 -2.20 -14.56
C ILE A 108 -6.68 -3.54 -14.19
N ASN A 109 -5.87 -4.56 -13.96
CA ASN A 109 -6.28 -5.85 -13.43
C ASN A 109 -6.37 -5.76 -11.91
N THR A 110 -7.59 -5.83 -11.38
CA THR A 110 -7.80 -5.73 -9.93
C THR A 110 -7.63 -7.07 -9.23
N ASN A 111 -7.57 -8.20 -9.95
CA ASN A 111 -7.23 -9.52 -9.39
C ASN A 111 -5.72 -9.68 -9.17
N ALA A 112 -4.90 -9.05 -10.01
CA ALA A 112 -3.45 -9.16 -9.93
C ALA A 112 -2.89 -8.34 -8.75
N PRO A 113 -2.09 -8.97 -7.87
CA PRO A 113 -1.25 -8.24 -6.92
C PRO A 113 -0.18 -7.43 -7.66
N PHE A 114 -0.01 -6.16 -7.30
CA PHE A 114 0.98 -5.27 -7.92
C PHE A 114 1.49 -4.20 -6.95
N SER A 115 2.69 -3.70 -7.23
CA SER A 115 3.18 -2.46 -6.64
C SER A 115 3.21 -1.36 -7.70
N ALA A 116 2.66 -0.20 -7.35
CA ALA A 116 2.62 0.96 -8.20
C ALA A 116 3.24 2.16 -7.48
N VAL A 117 4.08 2.91 -8.19
CA VAL A 117 4.58 4.21 -7.73
C VAL A 117 3.96 5.29 -8.60
N VAL A 118 3.20 6.19 -7.99
CA VAL A 118 2.60 7.37 -8.61
C VAL A 118 3.41 8.58 -8.19
N CYS A 119 4.17 9.17 -9.13
CA CYS A 119 5.00 10.32 -8.83
C CYS A 119 4.77 11.49 -9.79
N GLY A 120 4.99 12.70 -9.27
CA GLY A 120 4.79 13.95 -9.99
C GLY A 120 4.75 15.17 -9.05
N VAL A 121 4.85 16.37 -9.63
CA VAL A 121 4.77 17.63 -8.87
C VAL A 121 3.35 17.86 -8.32
N GLN A 122 3.19 18.82 -7.41
CA GLN A 122 1.85 19.20 -6.94
C GLN A 122 0.97 19.63 -8.13
N GLY A 123 -0.30 19.22 -8.11
CA GLY A 123 -1.23 19.48 -9.22
C GLY A 123 -1.05 18.60 -10.47
N SER A 124 -0.06 17.68 -10.51
CA SER A 124 0.18 16.83 -11.69
C SER A 124 -0.79 15.65 -11.86
N GLY A 125 -1.91 15.64 -11.12
CA GLY A 125 -2.90 14.56 -11.18
C GLY A 125 -2.55 13.28 -10.41
N LYS A 126 -1.60 13.29 -9.46
CA LYS A 126 -1.26 12.10 -8.64
C LYS A 126 -2.47 11.54 -7.87
N SER A 127 -3.13 12.38 -7.08
CA SER A 127 -4.29 12.00 -6.28
C SER A 127 -5.45 11.53 -7.17
N HIS A 128 -5.59 12.12 -8.36
CA HIS A 128 -6.57 11.68 -9.35
C HIS A 128 -6.26 10.25 -9.84
N THR A 129 -5.01 9.97 -10.19
CA THR A 129 -4.57 8.61 -10.56
C THR A 129 -4.81 7.59 -9.43
N VAL A 130 -4.45 7.93 -8.20
CA VAL A 130 -4.68 7.05 -7.03
C VAL A 130 -6.18 6.83 -6.81
N SER A 131 -6.99 7.88 -6.96
CA SER A 131 -8.45 7.79 -6.86
C SER A 131 -9.02 6.85 -7.91
N ILE A 132 -8.60 6.94 -9.17
CA ILE A 132 -9.02 6.00 -10.24
C ILE A 132 -8.64 4.56 -9.88
N LEU A 133 -7.43 4.33 -9.35
CA LEU A 133 -7.03 2.99 -8.93
C LEU A 133 -7.94 2.45 -7.81
N LEU A 134 -8.24 3.28 -6.80
CA LEU A 134 -9.13 2.92 -5.71
C LEU A 134 -10.58 2.72 -6.19
N GLU A 135 -11.12 3.62 -7.01
CA GLU A 135 -12.46 3.49 -7.60
C GLU A 135 -12.65 2.13 -8.28
N ASN A 136 -11.66 1.70 -9.07
CA ASN A 136 -11.67 0.39 -9.73
C ASN A 136 -11.59 -0.80 -8.76
N MET A 137 -11.14 -0.60 -7.51
CA MET A 137 -11.02 -1.63 -6.48
C MET A 137 -12.20 -1.66 -5.48
N PHE A 138 -13.03 -0.61 -5.45
CA PHE A 138 -14.12 -0.47 -4.48
C PHE A 138 -15.52 -0.31 -5.10
N ILE A 139 -15.65 0.33 -6.27
CA ILE A 139 -16.95 0.60 -6.87
C ILE A 139 -17.40 -0.61 -7.68
N SER A 140 -18.34 -1.37 -7.12
CA SER A 140 -19.00 -2.50 -7.79
C SER A 140 -20.24 -2.05 -8.57
N ASN A 141 -20.73 -2.92 -9.45
CA ASN A 141 -21.98 -2.72 -10.22
C ASN A 141 -22.02 -1.48 -11.14
N PHE A 142 -20.87 -0.91 -11.49
CA PHE A 142 -20.79 0.20 -12.43
C PHE A 142 -20.02 -0.19 -13.69
N ARG A 143 -20.75 -0.64 -14.73
CA ARG A 143 -20.14 -1.23 -15.94
C ARG A 143 -19.27 -0.25 -16.74
N GLN A 144 -19.48 1.06 -16.58
CA GLN A 144 -18.75 2.10 -17.28
C GLN A 144 -17.29 2.18 -16.84
N ILE A 145 -16.98 1.86 -15.57
CA ILE A 145 -15.60 1.83 -15.06
C ILE A 145 -14.98 0.45 -15.13
N GLY A 146 -15.76 -0.63 -15.30
CA GLY A 146 -15.21 -1.98 -15.43
C GLY A 146 -16.13 -3.07 -14.87
N SER A 147 -15.51 -4.15 -14.42
CA SER A 147 -16.19 -5.28 -13.77
C SER A 147 -15.52 -5.56 -12.43
N LEU A 148 -16.28 -5.47 -11.35
CA LEU A 148 -15.82 -5.73 -9.98
C LEU A 148 -16.91 -6.50 -9.23
N GLN A 149 -16.61 -7.73 -8.82
CA GLN A 149 -17.54 -8.61 -8.08
C GLN A 149 -17.20 -8.69 -6.59
N ARG A 150 -15.91 -8.69 -6.27
CA ARG A 150 -15.34 -8.70 -4.93
C ARG A 150 -14.49 -7.45 -4.74
N PRO A 151 -15.07 -6.39 -4.15
CA PRO A 151 -14.32 -5.23 -3.68
C PRO A 151 -13.19 -5.64 -2.73
N LEU A 152 -12.09 -4.89 -2.76
CA LEU A 152 -10.94 -5.13 -1.88
C LEU A 152 -11.20 -4.57 -0.47
N ALA A 153 -10.36 -4.92 0.49
CA ALA A 153 -10.21 -4.14 1.72
C ALA A 153 -9.09 -3.12 1.52
N GLY A 154 -9.32 -1.86 1.93
CA GLY A 154 -8.38 -0.77 1.70
C GLY A 154 -7.78 -0.22 2.98
N LEU A 155 -6.49 0.09 2.94
CA LEU A 155 -5.79 0.89 3.94
C LEU A 155 -5.08 2.05 3.25
N VAL A 156 -5.33 3.29 3.67
CA VAL A 156 -4.62 4.49 3.23
C VAL A 156 -3.85 5.07 4.41
N LEU A 157 -2.55 5.25 4.26
CA LEU A 157 -1.70 5.99 5.20
C LEU A 157 -1.53 7.40 4.67
N HIS A 158 -2.09 8.38 5.37
CA HIS A 158 -2.07 9.78 4.95
C HIS A 158 -1.47 10.68 6.03
N PHE A 159 -0.56 11.55 5.61
CA PHE A 159 0.08 12.55 6.45
C PHE A 159 0.25 13.83 5.62
N GLY A 160 -0.71 14.75 5.68
CA GLY A 160 -0.76 15.92 4.82
C GLY A 160 -2.06 16.72 4.87
N GLU A 161 -2.20 17.70 3.99
CA GLU A 161 -3.46 18.44 3.91
C GLU A 161 -4.48 17.63 3.10
N GLY A 162 -5.66 17.42 3.68
CA GLY A 162 -6.76 16.71 3.03
C GLY A 162 -7.31 17.49 1.82
N GLY A 163 -7.57 16.79 0.72
CA GLY A 163 -8.22 17.36 -0.47
C GLY A 163 -9.72 17.02 -0.51
N PRO A 164 -10.58 17.89 -1.08
CA PRO A 164 -12.00 17.59 -1.21
C PRO A 164 -12.30 16.66 -2.39
N GLY A 165 -13.22 15.70 -2.19
CA GLY A 165 -14.07 15.18 -3.27
C GLY A 165 -14.10 13.66 -3.49
N VAL A 166 -15.18 13.25 -4.18
CA VAL A 166 -15.63 11.91 -4.63
C VAL A 166 -16.59 11.21 -3.65
N HIS A 167 -17.68 10.66 -4.20
CA HIS A 167 -18.62 9.77 -3.51
C HIS A 167 -17.87 8.51 -3.06
N PRO A 168 -17.59 8.35 -1.76
CA PRO A 168 -16.71 7.29 -1.34
C PRO A 168 -17.50 5.97 -1.18
N PRO A 169 -16.81 4.81 -1.24
CA PRO A 169 -17.30 3.60 -0.58
C PRO A 169 -17.47 3.88 0.93
N PRO A 170 -17.98 2.95 1.74
CA PRO A 170 -17.85 3.07 3.19
C PRO A 170 -16.40 3.40 3.56
N VAL A 171 -16.18 4.55 4.21
CA VAL A 171 -14.86 5.03 4.62
C VAL A 171 -14.83 5.16 6.13
N HIS A 172 -13.84 4.54 6.75
CA HIS A 172 -13.52 4.75 8.17
C HIS A 172 -12.19 5.49 8.26
N VAL A 173 -12.23 6.70 8.82
CA VAL A 173 -11.06 7.55 9.04
C VAL A 173 -10.67 7.46 10.51
N TYR A 174 -9.46 7.01 10.79
CA TYR A 174 -8.85 7.03 12.10
C TYR A 174 -7.85 8.17 12.19
N VAL A 175 -8.00 8.98 13.23
CA VAL A 175 -7.20 10.20 13.44
C VAL A 175 -6.64 10.25 14.85
N SER A 176 -5.62 11.05 15.12
CA SER A 176 -5.18 11.27 16.49
C SER A 176 -6.30 11.90 17.35
N ARG A 177 -6.31 11.62 18.66
CA ARG A 177 -7.28 12.23 19.59
C ARG A 177 -7.23 13.76 19.55
N SER A 178 -6.03 14.33 19.41
CA SER A 178 -5.79 15.78 19.32
C SER A 178 -6.35 16.44 18.06
N SER A 179 -6.47 15.71 16.94
CA SER A 179 -7.01 16.24 15.68
C SER A 179 -8.48 15.86 15.43
N LEU A 180 -9.11 15.08 16.31
CA LEU A 180 -10.42 14.47 16.08
C LEU A 180 -11.52 15.46 15.67
N ASN A 181 -11.67 16.58 16.41
CA ASN A 181 -12.70 17.57 16.12
C ASN A 181 -12.45 18.31 14.80
N THR A 182 -11.19 18.64 14.54
CA THR A 182 -10.75 19.25 13.29
C THR A 182 -11.08 18.33 12.11
N MET A 183 -10.68 17.05 12.20
CA MET A 183 -10.89 16.10 11.11
C MET A 183 -12.36 15.74 10.91
N LYS A 184 -13.17 15.64 11.97
CA LYS A 184 -14.63 15.53 11.82
C LYS A 184 -15.21 16.67 10.97
N THR A 185 -14.69 17.89 11.13
CA THR A 185 -15.11 19.05 10.34
C THR A 185 -14.63 18.95 8.88
N VAL A 186 -13.38 18.54 8.67
CA VAL A 186 -12.79 18.36 7.32
C VAL A 186 -13.55 17.31 6.50
N TYR A 187 -13.91 16.18 7.12
CA TYR A 187 -14.57 15.07 6.44
C TYR A 187 -16.11 15.18 6.41
N ALA A 188 -16.73 16.06 7.22
CA ALA A 188 -18.18 16.24 7.27
C ALA A 188 -18.87 16.46 5.91
N PRO A 189 -18.31 17.24 4.95
CA PRO A 189 -18.93 17.45 3.64
C PRO A 189 -19.09 16.18 2.80
N LEU A 190 -18.38 15.10 3.12
CA LEU A 190 -18.45 13.82 2.39
C LEU A 190 -19.66 12.96 2.81
N GLY A 191 -20.43 13.41 3.80
CA GLY A 191 -21.68 12.81 4.22
C GLY A 191 -21.53 11.58 5.13
N ASN A 192 -22.64 10.87 5.32
CA ASN A 192 -22.78 9.80 6.31
C ASN A 192 -22.03 8.49 5.98
N ARG A 193 -21.40 8.39 4.80
CA ARG A 193 -20.57 7.23 4.42
C ARG A 193 -19.16 7.30 4.98
N VAL A 194 -18.77 8.44 5.56
CA VAL A 194 -17.48 8.66 6.18
C VAL A 194 -17.66 8.72 7.70
N ARG A 195 -17.08 7.76 8.41
CA ARG A 195 -17.02 7.73 9.88
C ARG A 195 -15.62 8.18 10.30
N VAL A 196 -15.54 9.11 11.25
CA VAL A 196 -14.27 9.62 11.78
C VAL A 196 -14.15 9.29 13.27
N GLU A 197 -13.09 8.57 13.63
CA GLU A 197 -12.87 8.03 14.97
C GLU A 197 -11.43 8.24 15.45
N PRO A 198 -11.20 8.28 16.77
CA PRO A 198 -9.83 8.26 17.27
C PRO A 198 -9.15 6.94 16.88
N LEU A 199 -7.92 7.03 16.37
CA LEU A 199 -7.03 5.90 16.22
C LEU A 199 -6.66 5.40 17.61
N LEU A 200 -7.11 4.21 17.95
CA LEU A 200 -6.72 3.54 19.18
C LEU A 200 -6.32 2.09 18.91
N PHE A 201 -5.44 1.55 19.73
CA PHE A 201 -4.98 0.17 19.73
C PHE A 201 -5.41 -0.50 21.02
N THR A 202 -5.91 -1.72 20.91
CA THR A 202 -6.11 -2.57 22.09
C THR A 202 -4.78 -3.18 22.53
N GLU A 203 -4.74 -3.73 23.74
CA GLU A 203 -3.53 -4.38 24.26
C GLU A 203 -3.10 -5.58 23.40
N GLU A 204 -4.05 -6.27 22.77
CA GLU A 204 -3.78 -7.41 21.88
C GLU A 204 -3.21 -6.99 20.52
N GLU A 205 -3.49 -5.76 20.07
CA GLU A 205 -2.93 -5.20 18.84
C GLU A 205 -1.48 -4.72 19.02
N LEU A 206 -1.05 -4.50 20.26
CA LEU A 206 0.28 -3.99 20.61
C LEU A 206 1.26 -5.11 20.95
N ASP A 207 1.82 -5.74 19.92
CA ASP A 207 2.89 -6.73 20.06
C ASP A 207 4.26 -6.12 20.37
N ALA A 208 5.26 -6.96 20.68
CA ALA A 208 6.65 -6.55 20.91
C ALA A 208 7.20 -5.62 19.81
N GLN A 209 6.83 -5.88 18.55
CA GLN A 209 7.27 -5.06 17.43
C GLN A 209 6.59 -3.68 17.44
N ALA A 210 5.38 -3.53 17.97
CA ALA A 210 4.72 -2.23 18.11
C ALA A 210 5.49 -1.30 19.06
N PHE A 211 5.98 -1.85 20.17
CA PHE A 211 6.86 -1.12 21.07
C PHE A 211 8.16 -0.72 20.38
N LEU A 212 8.80 -1.62 19.63
CA LEU A 212 10.00 -1.27 18.86
C LEU A 212 9.73 -0.19 17.81
N SER A 213 8.63 -0.29 17.07
CA SER A 213 8.22 0.70 16.07
C SER A 213 8.01 2.09 16.66
N MET A 214 7.57 2.20 17.92
CA MET A 214 7.35 3.50 18.61
C MET A 214 8.58 4.01 19.36
N MET A 215 9.40 3.10 19.89
CA MET A 215 10.57 3.43 20.70
C MET A 215 11.82 3.70 19.84
N ALA A 216 11.97 3.04 18.69
CA ALA A 216 13.10 3.20 17.77
C ALA A 216 12.93 4.34 16.74
N VAL A 217 11.85 5.13 16.88
CA VAL A 217 11.55 6.27 16.00
C VAL A 217 12.64 7.34 16.10
N GLY A 218 13.46 7.48 15.06
CA GLY A 218 14.34 8.64 14.89
C GLY A 218 15.82 8.47 15.29
N SER A 219 16.30 7.27 15.63
CA SER A 219 17.73 7.04 15.91
C SER A 219 18.25 5.75 15.28
N SER A 220 18.92 5.85 14.11
CA SER A 220 19.54 4.70 13.45
C SER A 220 21.01 4.46 13.83
N GLU A 221 21.68 5.41 14.50
CA GLU A 221 23.13 5.32 14.74
C GLU A 221 23.53 5.23 16.23
N SER A 222 22.65 5.56 17.17
CA SER A 222 22.85 5.29 18.60
C SER A 222 21.51 5.14 19.31
N ALA A 223 20.98 3.92 19.32
CA ALA A 223 19.78 3.63 20.10
C ALA A 223 20.03 4.03 21.56
N PRO A 224 19.21 4.91 22.16
CA PRO A 224 19.37 5.29 23.56
C PRO A 224 19.43 4.07 24.46
N LEU A 225 20.22 4.13 25.54
CA LEU A 225 20.43 2.99 26.43
C LEU A 225 19.12 2.38 26.98
N TYR A 226 18.05 3.17 27.14
CA TYR A 226 16.75 2.65 27.56
C TYR A 226 16.14 1.67 26.55
N ILE A 227 16.46 1.79 25.25
CA ILE A 227 16.03 0.87 24.20
C ILE A 227 16.63 -0.52 24.41
N GLN A 228 17.87 -0.60 24.89
CA GLN A 228 18.50 -1.90 25.19
C GLN A 228 17.78 -2.62 26.33
N VAL A 229 17.27 -1.87 27.31
CA VAL A 229 16.45 -2.43 28.38
C VAL A 229 15.12 -2.92 27.84
N VAL A 230 14.43 -2.11 27.02
CA VAL A 230 13.18 -2.52 26.35
C VAL A 230 13.41 -3.79 25.53
N LEU A 231 14.46 -3.85 24.72
CA LEU A 231 14.83 -5.04 23.94
C LEU A 231 15.13 -6.25 24.82
N SER A 232 15.77 -6.06 25.97
CA SER A 232 16.00 -7.14 26.94
C SER A 232 14.69 -7.71 27.44
N ILE A 233 13.77 -6.86 27.90
CA ILE A 233 12.45 -7.29 28.39
C ILE A 233 11.70 -8.05 27.29
N LEU A 234 11.72 -7.54 26.05
CA LEU A 234 11.06 -8.19 24.91
C LEU A 234 11.68 -9.55 24.59
N ARG A 235 13.01 -9.71 24.65
CA ARG A 235 13.67 -11.01 24.48
C ARG A 235 13.32 -11.99 25.58
N ASP A 236 13.23 -11.53 26.83
CA ASP A 236 12.90 -12.36 27.98
C ASP A 236 11.43 -12.81 27.97
N LEU A 237 10.55 -12.01 27.37
CA LEU A 237 9.14 -12.37 27.17
C LEU A 237 8.96 -13.35 26.00
N GLY A 238 9.69 -13.12 24.91
CA GLY A 238 9.66 -13.98 23.72
C GLY A 238 8.24 -14.22 23.20
N GLU A 239 7.89 -15.49 23.00
CA GLU A 239 6.58 -15.92 22.50
C GLU A 239 5.44 -15.71 23.50
N ASN A 240 5.75 -15.60 24.80
CA ASN A 240 4.78 -15.39 25.87
C ASN A 240 4.53 -13.89 26.14
N PHE A 241 4.81 -13.03 25.14
CA PHE A 241 4.61 -11.60 25.28
C PHE A 241 3.15 -11.26 25.57
N SER A 242 2.94 -10.44 26.59
CA SER A 242 1.69 -9.71 26.81
C SER A 242 2.00 -8.27 27.17
N TYR A 243 1.11 -7.34 26.78
CA TYR A 243 1.25 -5.92 27.08
C TYR A 243 1.40 -5.67 28.59
N ASN A 244 0.55 -6.29 29.40
CA ASN A 244 0.55 -6.11 30.86
C ASN A 244 1.87 -6.61 31.50
N GLU A 245 2.33 -7.80 31.15
CA GLU A 245 3.59 -8.33 31.67
C GLU A 245 4.79 -7.46 31.23
N PHE A 246 4.78 -6.98 29.99
CA PHE A 246 5.80 -6.04 29.51
C PHE A 246 5.82 -4.75 30.34
N MET A 247 4.65 -4.16 30.62
CA MET A 247 4.54 -2.95 31.42
C MET A 247 5.04 -3.15 32.86
N VAL A 248 4.70 -4.27 33.50
CA VAL A 248 5.18 -4.62 34.84
C VAL A 248 6.72 -4.70 34.87
N ARG A 249 7.33 -5.45 33.95
CA ARG A 249 8.79 -5.57 33.89
C ARG A 249 9.49 -4.25 33.54
N LEU A 250 8.84 -3.42 32.72
CA LEU A 250 9.37 -2.09 32.39
C LEU A 250 9.38 -1.18 33.61
N ASP A 251 8.31 -1.18 34.41
CA ASP A 251 8.22 -0.38 35.63
C ASP A 251 9.26 -0.80 36.69
N ASP A 252 9.53 -2.11 36.83
CA ASP A 252 10.62 -2.60 37.68
C ASP A 252 11.99 -2.08 37.22
N LYS A 253 12.25 -2.10 35.91
CA LYS A 253 13.53 -1.65 35.35
C LYS A 253 13.71 -0.12 35.41
N LYS A 254 12.63 0.66 35.37
CA LYS A 254 12.69 2.14 35.48
C LYS A 254 13.39 2.60 36.75
N GLN A 255 13.36 1.81 37.83
CA GLN A 255 14.03 2.14 39.09
C GLN A 255 15.55 2.29 38.95
N SER A 256 16.15 1.61 37.96
CA SER A 256 17.59 1.69 37.67
C SER A 256 17.97 2.76 36.63
N PHE A 257 17.00 3.49 36.08
CA PHE A 257 17.26 4.43 35.00
C PHE A 257 17.85 5.72 35.54
N ASN A 258 18.80 6.27 34.80
CA ASN A 258 19.21 7.65 35.05
C ASN A 258 18.10 8.63 34.60
N PRO A 259 18.10 9.89 35.08
CA PRO A 259 17.05 10.84 34.76
C PRO A 259 16.83 11.09 33.26
N ALA A 260 17.90 11.06 32.45
CA ALA A 260 17.81 11.26 31.01
C ALA A 260 17.18 10.06 30.27
N GLN A 261 17.50 8.84 30.70
CA GLN A 261 16.88 7.60 30.18
C GLN A 261 15.39 7.55 30.53
N LEU A 262 15.04 7.90 31.77
CA LEU A 262 13.65 7.93 32.21
C LEU A 262 12.84 8.97 31.42
N ALA A 263 13.35 10.20 31.31
CA ALA A 263 12.69 11.25 30.53
C ALA A 263 12.49 10.86 29.06
N GLY A 264 13.51 10.27 28.42
CA GLY A 264 13.40 9.79 27.04
C GLY A 264 12.38 8.67 26.86
N LEU A 265 12.33 7.71 27.79
CA LEU A 265 11.34 6.64 27.77
C LEU A 265 9.92 7.19 28.01
N GLU A 266 9.74 8.06 29.00
CA GLU A 266 8.44 8.66 29.34
C GLU A 266 7.84 9.44 28.16
N GLN A 267 8.65 10.20 27.44
CA GLN A 267 8.18 10.90 26.22
C GLN A 267 7.65 9.93 25.17
N ARG A 268 8.35 8.82 24.91
CA ARG A 268 7.91 7.81 23.94
C ARG A 268 6.70 7.03 24.41
N MET A 269 6.66 6.69 25.70
CA MET A 269 5.51 6.02 26.31
C MET A 269 4.28 6.90 26.35
N ALA A 270 4.42 8.21 26.58
CA ALA A 270 3.31 9.16 26.54
C ALA A 270 2.66 9.18 25.15
N LEU A 271 3.46 9.18 24.08
CA LEU A 271 2.95 9.07 22.72
C LEU A 271 2.21 7.74 22.51
N LEU A 272 2.82 6.59 22.82
CA LEU A 272 2.16 5.29 22.67
C LEU A 272 0.84 5.24 23.46
N ASN A 273 0.86 5.64 24.73
CA ASN A 273 -0.30 5.65 25.62
C ASN A 273 -1.44 6.55 25.11
N SER A 274 -1.13 7.60 24.34
CA SER A 274 -2.17 8.45 23.72
C SER A 274 -3.01 7.71 22.66
N PHE A 275 -2.48 6.60 22.13
CA PHE A 275 -3.14 5.73 21.15
C PHE A 275 -3.59 4.38 21.73
N VAL A 276 -3.52 4.14 23.04
CA VAL A 276 -4.01 2.88 23.64
C VAL A 276 -5.45 3.04 24.15
N ASP A 277 -6.31 2.08 23.83
CA ASP A 277 -7.61 1.89 24.48
C ASP A 277 -7.56 0.68 25.41
N ARG A 278 -8.00 0.89 26.66
CA ARG A 278 -8.07 -0.15 27.70
C ARG A 278 -9.51 -0.54 28.04
N THR A 279 -10.48 0.03 27.33
CA THR A 279 -11.89 0.01 27.74
C THR A 279 -12.79 -0.72 26.77
N GLN A 280 -12.42 -0.82 25.49
CA GLN A 280 -13.27 -1.43 24.46
C GLN A 280 -12.59 -2.64 23.79
N PRO A 281 -13.36 -3.70 23.50
CA PRO A 281 -12.87 -4.82 22.70
C PRO A 281 -12.57 -4.36 21.26
N SER A 282 -11.61 -5.02 20.61
CA SER A 282 -11.19 -4.71 19.25
C SER A 282 -12.34 -4.97 18.25
N GLU A 283 -12.94 -3.90 17.72
CA GLU A 283 -13.78 -4.02 16.52
C GLU A 283 -12.90 -4.33 15.29
N ARG A 284 -13.46 -5.04 14.32
CA ARG A 284 -12.74 -5.34 13.06
C ARG A 284 -12.51 -4.05 12.28
N ARG A 285 -11.28 -3.51 12.37
CA ARG A 285 -10.83 -2.28 11.69
C ARG A 285 -10.84 -2.36 10.16
N PHE A 286 -10.66 -3.57 9.61
CA PHE A 286 -10.51 -3.81 8.19
C PHE A 286 -11.60 -4.74 7.68
N VAL A 287 -12.34 -4.30 6.66
CA VAL A 287 -13.48 -5.02 6.10
C VAL A 287 -13.44 -4.96 4.58
N ALA A 288 -13.90 -6.01 3.92
CA ALA A 288 -14.06 -6.05 2.47
C ALA A 288 -15.03 -4.94 1.99
N GLY A 289 -14.65 -4.21 0.93
CA GLY A 289 -15.44 -3.11 0.38
C GLY A 289 -15.39 -1.81 1.18
N GLN A 290 -14.60 -1.76 2.25
CA GLN A 290 -14.38 -0.56 3.04
C GLN A 290 -12.97 0.00 2.79
N LEU A 291 -12.88 1.33 2.71
CA LEU A 291 -11.61 2.03 2.70
C LEU A 291 -11.32 2.56 4.11
N THR A 292 -10.31 2.02 4.76
CA THR A 292 -9.83 2.52 6.05
C THR A 292 -8.70 3.53 5.80
N ILE A 293 -8.84 4.75 6.32
CA ILE A 293 -7.85 5.82 6.20
C ILE A 293 -7.26 6.07 7.59
N ILE A 294 -5.93 6.06 7.70
CA ILE A 294 -5.21 6.52 8.88
C ILE A 294 -4.65 7.89 8.54
N ASP A 295 -5.29 8.92 9.09
CA ASP A 295 -4.94 10.30 8.84
C ASP A 295 -4.26 10.88 10.08
N LEU A 296 -2.93 10.97 10.02
CA LEU A 296 -2.09 11.49 11.10
C LEU A 296 -1.64 12.92 10.82
N SER A 297 -2.43 13.68 10.07
CA SER A 297 -2.17 15.08 9.72
C SER A 297 -2.42 16.00 10.91
N ASP A 298 -1.63 15.78 11.95
CA ASP A 298 -1.71 16.42 13.24
C ASP A 298 -0.42 17.22 13.48
N PRO A 299 -0.51 18.54 13.74
CA PRO A 299 0.67 19.36 14.03
C PRO A 299 1.47 18.91 15.26
N PHE A 300 0.88 18.09 16.14
CA PHE A 300 1.53 17.55 17.33
C PHE A 300 2.20 16.18 17.11
N ILE A 301 2.14 15.63 15.89
CA ILE A 301 2.78 14.35 15.54
C ILE A 301 3.89 14.61 14.54
N ASP A 302 5.12 14.28 14.92
CA ASP A 302 6.25 14.37 14.00
C ASP A 302 6.24 13.21 12.97
N PRO A 303 6.86 13.39 11.79
CA PRO A 303 6.83 12.39 10.72
C PRO A 303 7.41 11.03 11.11
N ALA A 304 8.37 11.00 12.03
CA ALA A 304 8.98 9.75 12.47
C ALA A 304 7.98 8.99 13.36
N SER A 305 7.28 9.69 14.26
CA SER A 305 6.21 9.12 15.09
C SER A 305 5.06 8.58 14.24
N ALA A 306 4.67 9.33 13.20
CA ALA A 306 3.68 8.87 12.22
C ALA A 306 4.15 7.58 11.50
N CYS A 307 5.43 7.46 11.14
CA CYS A 307 5.97 6.23 10.57
C CYS A 307 5.85 5.02 11.51
N GLY A 308 6.11 5.18 12.80
CA GLY A 308 5.97 4.10 13.79
C GLY A 308 4.53 3.60 13.89
N LEU A 309 3.58 4.53 13.96
CA LEU A 309 2.13 4.22 13.98
C LEU A 309 1.66 3.55 12.68
N PHE A 310 2.13 4.04 11.53
CA PHE A 310 1.86 3.45 10.23
C PHE A 310 2.46 2.04 10.09
N GLU A 311 3.63 1.77 10.67
CA GLU A 311 4.21 0.43 10.68
C GLU A 311 3.33 -0.55 11.47
N ILE A 312 2.83 -0.13 12.65
CA ILE A 312 1.90 -0.92 13.47
C ILE A 312 0.64 -1.24 12.67
N ILE A 313 -0.02 -0.21 12.12
CA ILE A 313 -1.26 -0.41 11.36
C ILE A 313 -1.04 -1.28 10.11
N THR A 314 0.09 -1.10 9.42
CA THR A 314 0.44 -1.93 8.27
C THR A 314 0.55 -3.39 8.66
N ARG A 315 1.21 -3.70 9.79
CA ARG A 315 1.33 -5.07 10.31
C ARG A 315 -0.03 -5.67 10.68
N LEU A 316 -0.91 -4.90 11.33
CA LEU A 316 -2.28 -5.31 11.65
C LEU A 316 -3.07 -5.62 10.37
N PHE A 317 -2.97 -4.76 9.36
CA PHE A 317 -3.68 -4.94 8.08
C PHE A 317 -3.21 -6.17 7.30
N VAL A 318 -1.91 -6.46 7.33
CA VAL A 318 -1.34 -7.64 6.69
C VAL A 318 -1.89 -8.91 7.34
N ARG A 319 -1.96 -8.97 8.67
CA ARG A 319 -2.48 -10.11 9.43
C ARG A 319 -4.01 -10.27 9.36
N ALA A 320 -4.75 -9.18 9.13
CA ALA A 320 -6.21 -9.20 9.16
C ALA A 320 -6.83 -10.14 8.12
N GLU A 321 -7.76 -11.00 8.54
CA GLU A 321 -8.53 -11.86 7.64
C GLU A 321 -9.77 -11.13 7.13
N VAL A 322 -9.73 -10.69 5.87
CA VAL A 322 -10.78 -9.85 5.26
C VAL A 322 -11.62 -10.58 4.21
N GLY A 323 -11.30 -11.84 3.88
CA GLY A 323 -12.04 -12.65 2.89
C GLY A 323 -11.95 -12.15 1.43
N THR A 324 -11.11 -11.16 1.16
CA THR A 324 -10.87 -10.56 -0.16
C THR A 324 -9.39 -10.14 -0.29
N GLY A 325 -8.98 -9.64 -1.45
CA GLY A 325 -7.65 -9.05 -1.63
C GLY A 325 -7.51 -7.72 -0.89
N LYS A 326 -6.27 -7.30 -0.66
CA LYS A 326 -5.95 -6.05 0.07
C LYS A 326 -5.31 -5.03 -0.86
N VAL A 327 -5.54 -3.75 -0.56
CA VAL A 327 -4.79 -2.64 -1.14
C VAL A 327 -4.29 -1.71 -0.03
N LEU A 328 -2.98 -1.46 -0.03
CA LEU A 328 -2.29 -0.50 0.83
C LEU A 328 -1.88 0.71 -0.01
N VAL A 329 -2.33 1.89 0.37
CA VAL A 329 -1.92 3.16 -0.23
C VAL A 329 -1.06 3.93 0.77
N VAL A 330 0.13 4.32 0.34
CA VAL A 330 1.09 5.14 1.07
C VAL A 330 1.07 6.51 0.40
N ASP A 331 0.27 7.43 0.92
CA ASP A 331 0.06 8.73 0.29
C ASP A 331 1.04 9.78 0.81
N GLU A 332 1.38 10.75 -0.05
CA GLU A 332 2.37 11.81 0.21
C GLU A 332 3.67 11.29 0.85
N ALA A 333 4.15 10.12 0.41
CA ALA A 333 5.17 9.33 1.09
C ALA A 333 6.48 10.10 1.37
N HIS A 334 6.85 11.06 0.52
CA HIS A 334 7.99 11.95 0.76
C HIS A 334 7.94 12.75 2.08
N LYS A 335 6.76 12.99 2.66
CA LYS A 335 6.63 13.75 3.92
C LYS A 335 7.12 13.00 5.15
N TYR A 336 7.11 11.67 5.12
CA TYR A 336 7.46 10.84 6.27
C TYR A 336 8.49 9.74 5.99
N LEU A 337 8.59 9.24 4.75
CA LEU A 337 9.62 8.24 4.42
C LEU A 337 11.02 8.84 4.19
N SER A 338 11.14 10.14 3.93
CA SER A 338 12.43 10.80 3.69
C SER A 338 13.11 11.31 4.96
N SER A 339 12.38 11.34 6.07
CA SER A 339 12.77 11.99 7.32
C SER A 339 13.80 11.18 8.13
N SER A 340 13.92 9.88 7.87
CA SER A 340 14.92 9.02 8.52
C SER A 340 16.19 8.96 7.68
N LYS A 341 17.35 9.33 8.26
CA LYS A 341 18.68 9.16 7.66
C LYS A 341 19.13 7.68 7.51
N GLY A 342 18.19 6.74 7.61
CA GLY A 342 18.30 5.29 7.41
C GLY A 342 16.94 4.71 7.02
N ALA A 343 16.87 3.45 6.60
CA ALA A 343 15.60 2.81 6.25
C ALA A 343 14.72 2.69 7.50
N SER A 344 13.57 3.38 7.54
CA SER A 344 12.61 3.27 8.63
C SER A 344 12.00 1.86 8.68
N GLY A 345 11.49 1.43 9.84
CA GLY A 345 10.79 0.14 9.97
C GLY A 345 9.62 0.01 8.99
N LEU A 346 8.91 1.12 8.74
CA LEU A 346 7.90 1.22 7.68
C LEU A 346 8.48 0.98 6.27
N THR A 347 9.64 1.54 5.94
CA THR A 347 10.29 1.35 4.63
C THR A 347 10.63 -0.12 4.40
N ASN A 348 11.20 -0.78 5.40
CA ASN A 348 11.51 -2.22 5.33
C ASN A 348 10.23 -3.05 5.19
N SER A 349 9.17 -2.70 5.93
CA SER A 349 7.86 -3.34 5.82
C SER A 349 7.29 -3.22 4.41
N LEU A 350 7.33 -2.02 3.80
CA LEU A 350 6.85 -1.81 2.42
C LEU A 350 7.66 -2.57 1.38
N LEU A 351 8.98 -2.69 1.57
CA LEU A 351 9.86 -3.48 0.70
C LEU A 351 9.51 -4.97 0.79
N THR A 352 9.32 -5.50 1.99
CA THR A 352 8.89 -6.89 2.21
C THR A 352 7.52 -7.13 1.57
N LEU A 353 6.55 -6.24 1.79
CA LEU A 353 5.23 -6.36 1.17
C LEU A 353 5.27 -6.34 -0.34
N THR A 354 6.13 -5.52 -0.95
CA THR A 354 6.32 -5.51 -2.40
C THR A 354 6.89 -6.84 -2.92
N ARG A 355 7.77 -7.49 -2.16
CA ARG A 355 8.32 -8.81 -2.51
C ARG A 355 7.30 -9.94 -2.32
N GLU A 356 6.46 -9.85 -1.30
CA GLU A 356 5.51 -10.90 -0.91
C GLU A 356 4.08 -10.67 -1.40
N GLN A 357 3.84 -9.61 -2.18
CA GLN A 357 2.51 -9.15 -2.60
C GLN A 357 1.62 -10.26 -3.20
N ARG A 358 2.21 -11.22 -3.92
CA ARG A 358 1.48 -12.33 -4.55
C ARG A 358 0.94 -13.33 -3.52
N HIS A 359 1.72 -13.63 -2.50
CA HIS A 359 1.33 -14.54 -1.41
C HIS A 359 0.26 -13.90 -0.51
N LEU A 360 0.36 -12.58 -0.31
CA LEU A 360 -0.56 -11.82 0.54
C LEU A 360 -1.80 -11.30 -0.20
N ALA A 361 -1.93 -11.56 -1.50
CA ALA A 361 -2.94 -10.97 -2.38
C ALA A 361 -3.05 -9.43 -2.21
N MET A 362 -1.91 -8.76 -2.05
CA MET A 362 -1.77 -7.35 -1.69
C MET A 362 -1.46 -6.50 -2.93
N ARG A 363 -2.00 -5.28 -2.98
CA ARG A 363 -1.58 -4.24 -3.90
C ARG A 363 -0.98 -3.10 -3.10
N VAL A 364 0.21 -2.63 -3.46
CA VAL A 364 0.87 -1.52 -2.75
C VAL A 364 0.98 -0.32 -3.69
N ILE A 365 0.36 0.79 -3.34
CA ILE A 365 0.38 2.02 -4.14
C ILE A 365 1.11 3.08 -3.34
N ILE A 366 2.22 3.59 -3.86
CA ILE A 366 3.00 4.66 -3.22
C ILE A 366 2.84 5.94 -4.04
N SER A 367 2.24 6.95 -3.43
CA SER A 367 2.06 8.30 -4.01
C SER A 367 3.09 9.25 -3.40
N THR A 368 3.87 9.95 -4.22
CA THR A 368 4.96 10.80 -3.71
C THR A 368 5.36 11.95 -4.65
N GLN A 369 5.94 13.01 -4.10
CA GLN A 369 6.52 14.11 -4.86
C GLN A 369 8.00 13.78 -5.18
N GLY A 370 8.32 13.64 -6.48
CA GLY A 370 9.69 13.41 -6.96
C GLY A 370 10.15 11.94 -6.99
N LYS A 371 11.00 11.59 -7.97
CA LYS A 371 11.56 10.24 -8.16
C LYS A 371 12.70 9.88 -7.19
N ARG A 372 13.32 10.86 -6.53
CA ARG A 372 14.51 10.65 -5.67
C ARG A 372 14.20 10.02 -4.31
N THR A 373 12.93 10.03 -3.89
CA THR A 373 12.53 9.65 -2.52
C THR A 373 12.45 8.14 -2.31
N LEU A 374 12.39 7.36 -3.39
CA LEU A 374 12.43 5.90 -3.33
C LEU A 374 13.85 5.46 -3.67
N SER A 375 14.57 4.93 -2.68
CA SER A 375 15.86 4.27 -2.93
C SER A 375 15.66 3.23 -4.03
N ARG A 376 16.55 3.25 -5.05
CA ARG A 376 16.49 2.29 -6.15
C ARG A 376 16.53 0.88 -5.57
N PRO A 377 15.54 0.01 -5.83
CA PRO A 377 15.76 -1.41 -5.67
C PRO A 377 16.83 -1.79 -6.71
N TYR A 378 18.00 -2.16 -6.23
CA TYR A 378 19.07 -2.71 -7.05
C TYR A 378 18.66 -4.08 -7.59
#